data_AF-A0A242SWT0-F1
#
_entry.id   AF-A0A242SWT0-F1
#
_cell.length_a   1.000
_cell.length_b   1.000
_cell.length_c   1.000
_cell.angle_alpha   90.00
_cell.angle_beta   90.00
_cell.angle_gamma   90.00
#
_symmetry.space_group_name_H-M   'P 1'
#
loop_
_entity.id
_entity.type
_entity.pdbx_description
1 polymer ?
#
loop_
_entity_poly.entity_id
_entity_poly.type
_entity_poly.pdbx_seq_one_letter_code
_entity_poly.pdbx_strand_id
1 'polypeptide(L)'
;MLKLIYYVPESHLESTKQAIFSAGAGGIGNYEHCAWQVKGTGQFKPVKGADPYIGELGELEQVDEWRVETIVIEENAKAVAKALKASHPYEEPAFEFIQIIEIDFN
;
A
#
# COMPACT_ATOMS: atom_id res chain seq x y z
N MET A 1 3.66 -16.63 -3.70
CA MET A 1 2.99 -15.38 -4.16
C MET A 1 2.58 -14.57 -2.94
N LEU A 2 2.63 -13.24 -3.04
CA LEU A 2 2.24 -12.35 -1.95
C LEU A 2 1.02 -11.52 -2.32
N LYS A 3 0.25 -11.11 -1.30
CA LYS A 3 -0.68 -9.99 -1.38
C LYS A 3 -0.05 -8.78 -0.68
N LEU A 4 0.16 -7.69 -1.40
CA LEU A 4 0.42 -6.39 -0.81
C LEU A 4 -0.90 -5.75 -0.40
N ILE A 5 -0.97 -5.26 0.84
CA ILE A 5 -2.03 -4.38 1.34
C ILE A 5 -1.39 -3.09 1.84
N TYR A 6 -1.91 -1.94 1.44
CA TYR A 6 -1.44 -0.63 1.94
C TYR A 6 -2.59 0.36 2.06
N TYR A 7 -2.34 1.44 2.81
CA TYR A 7 -3.32 2.49 3.11
C TYR A 7 -2.79 3.84 2.65
N VAL A 8 -3.58 4.59 1.89
CA VAL A 8 -3.16 5.84 1.26
C VAL A 8 -4.30 6.86 1.20
N PRO A 9 -4.03 8.17 1.37
CA PRO A 9 -5.05 9.19 1.16
C PRO A 9 -5.45 9.29 -0.33
N GLU A 10 -6.68 9.73 -0.60
CA GLU A 10 -7.24 9.92 -1.95
C GLU A 10 -6.28 10.65 -2.91
N SER A 11 -5.60 11.69 -2.41
CA SER A 11 -4.71 12.54 -3.21
C SER A 11 -3.53 11.80 -3.83
N HIS A 12 -3.13 10.65 -3.28
CA HIS A 12 -1.97 9.88 -3.73
C HIS A 12 -2.32 8.49 -4.27
N LEU A 13 -3.59 8.07 -4.16
CA LEU A 13 -4.07 6.74 -4.54
C LEU A 13 -3.60 6.28 -5.93
N GLU A 14 -3.85 7.08 -6.97
CA GLU A 14 -3.50 6.69 -8.35
C GLU A 14 -1.98 6.69 -8.57
N SER A 15 -1.28 7.66 -7.97
CA SER A 15 0.18 7.76 -8.10
C SER A 15 0.91 6.59 -7.44
N THR A 16 0.46 6.14 -6.26
CA THR A 16 1.04 4.98 -5.58
C THR A 16 0.73 3.69 -6.33
N LYS A 17 -0.49 3.54 -6.87
CA LYS A 17 -0.85 2.40 -7.76
C LYS A 17 0.07 2.33 -8.97
N GLN A 18 0.24 3.44 -9.69
CA GLN A 18 1.12 3.46 -10.86
C GLN A 18 2.57 3.08 -10.51
N ALA A 19 3.08 3.57 -9.38
CA ALA A 19 4.44 3.27 -8.93
C ALA A 19 4.63 1.78 -8.61
N ILE A 20 3.72 1.17 -7.83
CA ILE A 20 3.84 -0.26 -7.47
C ILE A 20 3.65 -1.16 -8.69
N PHE A 21 2.78 -0.79 -9.63
CA PHE A 21 2.58 -1.56 -10.85
C PHE A 21 3.81 -1.51 -11.75
N SER A 22 4.41 -0.33 -11.92
CA SER A 22 5.66 -0.16 -12.66
C SER A 22 6.82 -0.95 -12.04
N ALA A 23 6.73 -1.24 -10.74
CA ALA A 23 7.69 -2.07 -9.99
C ALA A 23 7.37 -3.58 -9.99
N GLY A 24 6.31 -4.02 -10.68
CA GLY A 24 5.98 -5.43 -10.88
C GLY A 24 4.88 -5.99 -9.97
N ALA A 25 4.06 -5.14 -9.34
CA ALA A 25 2.82 -5.56 -8.68
C ALA A 25 1.65 -5.69 -9.69
N GLY A 26 0.62 -6.46 -9.32
CA GLY A 26 -0.65 -6.52 -10.04
C GLY A 26 -0.66 -7.37 -11.32
N GLY A 27 0.36 -8.21 -11.53
CA GLY A 27 0.42 -9.15 -12.66
C GLY A 27 -0.08 -10.56 -12.29
N ILE A 28 -1.07 -11.08 -13.02
CA ILE A 28 -1.53 -12.48 -12.94
C ILE A 28 -2.00 -12.98 -14.30
N GLY A 29 -1.38 -14.07 -14.78
CA GLY A 29 -1.66 -14.62 -16.11
C GLY A 29 -1.51 -13.54 -17.19
N ASN A 30 -2.60 -13.27 -17.92
CA ASN A 30 -2.65 -12.26 -18.99
C ASN A 30 -3.20 -10.90 -18.53
N TYR A 31 -3.21 -10.63 -17.22
CA TYR A 31 -3.72 -9.39 -16.64
C TYR A 31 -2.61 -8.62 -15.93
N GLU A 32 -2.61 -7.31 -16.11
CA GLU A 32 -1.72 -6.35 -15.48
C GLU A 32 -2.52 -5.32 -14.66
N HIS A 33 -1.85 -4.56 -13.80
CA HIS A 33 -2.46 -3.49 -13.00
C HIS A 33 -3.65 -3.94 -12.13
N CYS A 34 -3.71 -5.21 -11.75
CA CYS A 34 -4.78 -5.75 -10.92
C CYS A 34 -4.70 -5.20 -9.50
N ALA A 35 -5.77 -4.56 -9.02
CA ALA A 35 -5.92 -4.18 -7.64
C ALA A 35 -7.39 -4.18 -7.23
N TRP A 36 -7.63 -4.40 -5.94
CA TRP A 36 -8.91 -4.13 -5.29
C TRP A 36 -8.71 -2.99 -4.31
N GLN A 37 -9.72 -2.14 -4.12
CA GLN A 37 -9.64 -1.02 -3.18
C GLN A 37 -10.96 -0.73 -2.50
N VAL A 38 -10.89 -0.21 -1.28
CA VAL A 38 -12.04 0.26 -0.50
C VAL A 38 -11.67 1.50 0.31
N LYS A 39 -12.60 2.43 0.40
CA LYS A 39 -12.46 3.64 1.21
C LYS A 39 -12.87 3.34 2.66
N GLY A 40 -12.09 3.81 3.62
CA GLY A 40 -12.33 3.68 5.06
C GLY A 40 -11.72 4.83 5.84
N THR A 41 -11.70 4.70 7.17
CA THR A 41 -11.12 5.70 8.07
C THR A 41 -9.83 5.17 8.67
N GLY A 42 -8.73 5.85 8.38
CA GLY A 42 -7.44 5.67 9.06
C GLY A 42 -7.39 6.47 10.34
N GLN A 43 -6.67 5.99 11.35
CA GLN A 43 -6.47 6.70 12.61
C GLN A 43 -5.03 6.56 13.08
N PHE A 44 -4.41 7.68 13.44
CA PHE A 44 -3.06 7.71 13.99
C PHE A 44 -2.90 8.90 14.94
N LYS A 45 -1.83 8.87 15.75
CA LYS A 45 -1.47 9.97 16.65
C LYS A 45 0.01 10.26 16.47
N PRO A 46 0.40 11.34 15.78
CA PRO A 46 1.79 11.73 15.67
C PRO A 46 2.37 11.97 17.06
N VAL A 47 3.53 11.38 17.36
CA VAL A 47 4.21 11.53 18.64
C VAL A 47 5.50 12.33 18.48
N LYS A 48 6.10 12.75 19.60
CA LYS A 48 7.36 13.51 19.58
C LYS A 48 8.39 12.84 18.68
N GLY A 49 8.83 13.57 17.65
CA GLY A 49 9.82 13.12 16.66
C GLY A 49 9.23 12.72 15.31
N ALA A 50 7.90 12.67 15.15
CA ALA A 50 7.26 12.48 13.85
C ALA A 50 7.27 13.77 13.01
N ASP A 51 7.38 13.64 11.68
CA ASP A 51 7.13 14.70 10.71
C ASP A 51 5.90 14.33 9.85
N PRO A 52 4.68 14.46 10.40
CA PRO A 52 3.50 13.93 9.75
C PRO A 52 3.12 14.78 8.52
N TYR A 53 2.81 14.10 7.42
CA TYR A 53 2.24 14.76 6.23
C TYR A 53 0.87 15.41 6.52
N ILE A 54 0.08 14.81 7.42
CA ILE A 54 -1.22 15.32 7.90
C ILE A 54 -1.28 15.17 9.42
N GLY A 55 -1.79 16.20 10.09
CA GLY A 55 -2.11 16.18 11.52
C GLY A 55 -1.08 16.86 12.41
N GLU A 56 -1.40 16.94 13.70
CA GLU A 56 -0.60 17.64 14.70
C GLU A 56 0.02 16.70 15.75
N LEU A 57 1.20 17.08 16.25
CA LEU A 57 1.88 16.30 17.29
C LEU A 57 1.03 16.25 18.57
N GLY A 58 0.78 15.02 19.06
CA GLY A 58 0.04 14.81 20.29
C GLY A 58 -1.48 14.73 20.11
N GLU A 59 -2.01 14.97 18.91
CA GLU A 59 -3.43 14.91 18.62
C GLU A 59 -3.81 13.60 17.91
N LEU A 60 -5.02 13.12 18.17
CA LEU A 60 -5.55 11.92 17.50
C LEU A 60 -6.19 12.35 16.18
N GLU A 61 -5.64 11.86 15.08
CA GLU A 61 -6.11 12.16 13.74
C GLU A 61 -6.97 11.03 13.20
N GLN A 62 -8.04 11.40 12.49
CA GLN A 62 -8.85 10.50 11.70
C GLN A 62 -9.00 11.07 10.29
N VAL A 63 -8.69 10.26 9.29
CA VAL A 63 -8.68 10.68 7.89
C VAL A 63 -9.29 9.61 6.99
N ASP A 64 -9.88 10.06 5.89
CA ASP A 64 -10.33 9.18 4.81
C ASP A 64 -9.11 8.56 4.10
N GLU A 65 -9.04 7.24 4.05
CA GLU A 65 -7.98 6.49 3.36
C GLU A 65 -8.55 5.39 2.48
N TRP A 66 -7.79 5.02 1.46
CA TRP A 66 -8.02 3.83 0.67
C TRP A 66 -7.14 2.71 1.19
N ARG A 67 -7.76 1.59 1.53
CA ARG A 67 -7.09 0.29 1.57
C ARG A 67 -7.00 -0.22 0.14
N VAL A 68 -5.78 -0.49 -0.32
CA VAL A 68 -5.52 -1.06 -1.64
C VAL A 68 -4.85 -2.43 -1.48
N GLU A 69 -5.33 -3.40 -2.22
CA GLU A 69 -4.81 -4.76 -2.24
C GLU A 69 -4.40 -5.16 -3.65
N THR A 70 -3.20 -5.72 -3.79
CA THR A 70 -2.72 -6.25 -5.07
C THR A 70 -1.82 -7.46 -4.85
N ILE A 71 -1.67 -8.27 -5.89
CA ILE A 71 -0.79 -9.43 -5.91
C ILE A 71 0.64 -9.03 -6.29
N VAL A 72 1.62 -9.75 -5.76
CA VAL A 72 3.04 -9.50 -6.03
C VAL A 72 3.78 -10.84 -6.06
N ILE A 73 4.59 -11.05 -7.09
CA ILE A 73 5.53 -12.18 -7.12
C ILE A 73 6.65 -11.89 -6.11
N GLU A 74 7.08 -12.90 -5.34
CA GLU A 74 8.02 -12.73 -4.23
C GLU A 74 9.33 -12.04 -4.65
N GLU A 75 9.83 -12.31 -5.85
CA GLU A 75 11.04 -11.66 -6.40
C GLU A 75 10.89 -10.13 -6.57
N ASN A 76 9.67 -9.66 -6.84
CA ASN A 76 9.37 -8.24 -7.03
C ASN A 76 9.06 -7.53 -5.71
N ALA A 77 8.81 -8.26 -4.62
CA ALA A 77 8.33 -7.69 -3.35
C ALA A 77 9.20 -6.55 -2.83
N LYS A 78 10.52 -6.69 -2.91
CA LYS A 78 11.48 -5.67 -2.48
C LYS A 78 11.44 -4.43 -3.36
N ALA A 79 11.29 -4.59 -4.67
CA ALA A 79 11.19 -3.48 -5.62
C ALA A 79 9.87 -2.72 -5.43
N VAL A 80 8.77 -3.47 -5.30
CA VAL A 80 7.42 -2.94 -5.02
C VAL A 80 7.39 -2.17 -3.70
N ALA A 81 7.96 -2.72 -2.62
CA ALA A 81 8.00 -2.04 -1.32
C ALA A 81 8.76 -0.69 -1.39
N LYS A 82 9.88 -0.65 -2.13
CA LYS A 82 10.63 0.59 -2.36
C LYS A 82 9.83 1.60 -3.17
N ALA A 83 9.17 1.16 -4.23
CA ALA A 83 8.35 2.02 -5.08
C ALA A 83 7.14 2.59 -4.31
N LEU A 84 6.50 1.78 -3.48
CA LEU A 84 5.44 2.23 -2.58
C LEU A 84 5.98 3.32 -1.63
N LYS A 85 7.05 3.03 -0.88
CA LYS A 85 7.63 4.02 0.06
C LYS A 85 8.02 5.33 -0.62
N ALA A 86 8.60 5.28 -1.82
CA ALA A 86 9.05 6.48 -2.53
C ALA A 86 7.90 7.31 -3.12
N SER A 87 6.74 6.71 -3.38
CA SER A 87 5.57 7.40 -3.95
C SER A 87 4.52 7.77 -2.90
N HIS A 88 4.66 7.26 -1.68
CA HIS A 88 3.72 7.50 -0.60
C HIS A 88 3.95 8.87 0.07
N PRO A 89 2.88 9.62 0.42
CA PRO A 89 3.05 10.92 1.07
C PRO A 89 3.54 10.83 2.53
N TYR A 90 3.23 9.74 3.21
CA TYR A 90 3.63 9.54 4.61
C TYR A 90 5.08 9.10 4.72
N GLU A 91 5.78 9.62 5.73
CA GLU A 91 7.16 9.24 6.08
C GLU A 91 7.29 7.72 6.30
N GLU A 92 6.36 7.16 7.08
CA GLU A 92 6.29 5.71 7.34
C GLU A 92 4.91 5.17 6.93
N PRO A 93 4.75 4.73 5.66
CA PRO A 93 3.49 4.16 5.20
C PRO A 93 3.17 2.84 5.88
N ALA A 94 1.91 2.65 6.25
CA ALA A 94 1.41 1.36 6.71
C ALA A 94 1.16 0.43 5.52
N PHE A 95 1.87 -0.70 5.46
CA PHE A 95 1.63 -1.76 4.48
C PHE A 95 2.11 -3.12 5.01
N GLU A 96 1.62 -4.18 4.38
CA GLU A 96 1.96 -5.55 4.71
C GLU A 96 2.00 -6.43 3.46
N PHE A 97 2.85 -7.45 3.49
CA PHE A 97 2.84 -8.54 2.53
C PHE A 97 2.34 -9.81 3.22
N ILE A 98 1.25 -10.38 2.70
CA ILE A 98 0.66 -11.62 3.20
C ILE A 98 0.99 -12.73 2.22
N GLN A 99 1.55 -13.84 2.70
CA GLN A 99 1.76 -15.02 1.88
C GLN A 99 0.42 -15.58 1.40
N ILE A 100 0.25 -15.72 0.09
CA ILE A 100 -0.84 -16.49 -0.50
C ILE A 100 -0.36 -17.92 -0.68
N ILE A 101 -1.15 -18.87 -0.18
CA ILE A 101 -0.96 -20.29 -0.43
C ILE A 101 -1.77 -20.65 -1.67
N GLU A 102 -1.09 -21.18 -2.68
CA GLU A 102 -1.76 -21.82 -3.81
C GLU A 102 -2.22 -23.20 -3.38
N ILE A 103 -3.49 -23.50 -3.61
CA ILE A 103 -4.05 -24.82 -3.40
C ILE A 103 -4.00 -25.54 -4.74
N ASP A 104 -3.24 -26.63 -4.80
CA ASP A 104 -3.30 -27.53 -5.94
C ASP A 104 -4.62 -28.30 -5.88
N PHE A 105 -5.33 -28.33 -6.99
CA PHE A 105 -6.62 -29.03 -7.14
C PHE A 105 -6.48 -30.34 -7.93
N ASN A 106 -5.25 -30.77 -8.24
CA ASN A 106 -4.94 -32.01 -8.94
C ASN A 106 -5.07 -33.26 -8.05
#